data_AF-A0A434N7J9-F1
#
_entry.id   AF-A0A434N7J9-F1
#
_cell.length_a   1.000
_cell.length_b   1.000
_cell.length_c   1.000
_cell.angle_alpha   90.00
_cell.angle_beta   90.00
_cell.angle_gamma   90.00
#
_symmetry.space_group_name_H-M   'P 1'
#
loop_
_entity.id
_entity.type
_entity.pdbx_description
1 polymer ?
#
loop_
_entity_poly.entity_id
_entity_poly.type
_entity_poly.pdbx_seq_one_letter_code
_entity_poly.pdbx_strand_id
1 'polypeptide(L)' 'MGMIFTGIVVSIAIAFGVGYFLLSAQQQQPAWQVYSSESTRVGDPGHNLVGQNWTGEPGDNSTAAVGGEETPS' A
#
# COMPACT_ATOMS: atom_id res chain seq x y z
N MET A 1 41.21 -19.75 28.41
CA MET A 1 40.02 -20.64 28.35
C MET A 1 38.74 -19.99 28.83
N GLY A 2 38.67 -19.35 30.01
CA GLY A 2 37.44 -18.71 30.50
C GLY A 2 36.81 -17.69 29.54
N MET A 3 37.64 -16.84 28.90
CA MET A 3 37.16 -15.83 27.94
C MET A 3 36.48 -16.42 26.69
N ILE A 4 36.87 -17.62 26.27
CA ILE A 4 36.27 -18.29 25.12
C ILE A 4 34.88 -18.79 25.48
N PHE A 5 34.73 -19.40 26.66
CA PHE A 5 33.42 -19.84 27.16
C PHE A 5 32.47 -18.68 27.41
N THR A 6 32.94 -17.56 27.97
CA THR A 6 32.08 -16.37 28.13
C THR A 6 31.62 -15.83 26.79
N GLY A 7 32.48 -15.81 25.77
CA GLY A 7 32.08 -15.41 24.42
C GLY A 7 30.99 -16.31 23.84
N ILE A 8 31.12 -17.63 23.99
CA ILE A 8 30.12 -18.60 23.53
C ILE A 8 28.78 -18.36 24.22
N VAL A 9 28.78 -18.20 25.55
CA VAL A 9 27.55 -17.97 26.33
C VAL A 9 26.86 -16.67 25.93
N VAL A 10 27.61 -15.58 25.74
CA VAL A 10 27.07 -14.28 25.31
C VAL A 10 26.45 -14.38 23.92
N SER A 11 27.14 -15.02 22.96
CA SER A 11 26.62 -15.19 21.60
C SER A 11 25.32 -16.00 21.59
N ILE A 12 25.24 -17.06 22.39
CA ILE A 12 24.02 -17.87 22.54
C ILE A 12 22.88 -17.00 23.10
N ALA A 13 23.14 -16.24 24.17
CA ALA A 13 22.13 -15.37 24.78
C ALA A 13 21.60 -14.31 23.79
N ILE A 14 22.48 -13.70 22.98
CA ILE A 14 22.09 -12.75 21.94
C ILE A 14 21.23 -13.44 20.88
N ALA A 15 21.64 -14.61 20.39
CA ALA A 15 20.90 -15.33 19.36
C ALA A 15 19.47 -15.69 19.81
N PHE A 16 19.32 -16.19 21.04
CA PHE A 16 18.00 -16.49 21.61
C PHE A 16 17.18 -15.23 21.88
N GLY A 17 17.80 -14.18 22.41
CA GLY A 17 17.12 -12.90 22.69
C GLY A 17 16.57 -12.26 21.42
N VAL A 18 17.40 -12.17 20.37
CA VAL A 18 17.00 -11.64 19.06
C VAL A 18 15.94 -12.54 18.42
N GLY A 19 16.12 -13.87 18.45
CA GLY A 19 15.13 -14.80 17.92
C GLY A 19 13.76 -14.63 18.57
N TYR A 20 13.70 -14.62 19.90
CA TYR A 20 12.46 -14.43 20.65
C TYR A 20 11.78 -13.08 20.33
N PHE A 21 12.57 -12.01 20.27
CA PHE A 21 12.06 -10.68 19.93
C PHE A 21 11.47 -10.64 18.53
N LEU A 22 12.17 -11.18 17.52
CA LEU A 22 11.70 -11.17 16.13
C LEU A 22 10.46 -12.05 15.91
N LEU A 23 10.37 -13.19 16.60
CA LEU A 23 9.16 -14.02 16.58
C LEU A 23 7.96 -13.25 17.17
N SER A 24 8.19 -12.48 18.23
CA SER A 24 7.15 -11.66 18.86
C SER A 24 6.80 -10.42 18.04
N ALA A 25 7.75 -9.88 17.28
CA ALA A 25 7.57 -8.69 16.45
C ALA A 25 6.69 -8.91 15.20
N GLN A 26 6.38 -10.17 14.84
CA GLN A 26 5.47 -10.49 13.74
C GLN A 26 4.03 -9.98 13.96
N GLN A 27 3.69 -9.53 15.18
CA GLN A 27 2.39 -8.90 15.49
C GLN A 27 2.30 -7.42 15.06
N GLN A 28 3.34 -6.85 14.45
CA GLN A 28 3.28 -5.50 13.89
C GLN A 28 2.25 -5.48 12.74
N GLN A 29 1.22 -4.64 12.87
CA GLN A 29 0.24 -4.44 11.80
C GLN A 29 0.97 -4.07 10.50
N PRO A 30 0.71 -4.79 9.39
CA PRO A 30 1.27 -4.44 8.09
C PRO A 30 1.05 -2.97 7.76
N ALA A 31 2.05 -2.32 7.13
CA ALA A 31 1.98 -0.88 6.82
C ALA A 31 0.70 -0.50 6.04
N TRP A 32 0.22 -1.39 5.16
CA TRP A 32 -1.03 -1.15 4.43
C TRP A 32 -2.28 -1.15 5.30
N GLN A 33 -2.27 -1.77 6.50
CA GLN A 33 -3.37 -1.70 7.48
C GLN A 33 -3.32 -0.40 8.29
N VAL A 34 -2.11 0.05 8.64
CA VAL A 34 -1.92 1.27 9.45
C VAL A 34 -2.17 2.53 8.62
N TYR A 35 -1.83 2.50 7.33
CA TYR A 35 -1.95 3.62 6.41
C TYR A 35 -3.03 3.42 5.35
N SER A 36 -3.93 2.43 5.52
CA SER A 36 -5.14 2.38 4.69
C SER A 36 -5.96 3.63 4.99
N SER A 37 -5.88 4.60 4.09
CA SER A 37 -6.89 5.65 4.04
C SER A 37 -8.22 5.00 3.67
N GLU A 38 -9.32 5.44 4.26
CA GLU A 38 -10.65 5.05 3.79
C GLU A 38 -10.71 5.32 2.29
N SER A 39 -10.76 4.24 1.52
CA SER A 39 -10.64 4.25 0.07
C SER A 39 -11.52 5.34 -0.53
N THR A 40 -10.93 6.22 -1.33
CA THR A 40 -11.65 6.71 -2.51
C THR A 40 -11.74 5.50 -3.42
N ARG A 41 -12.92 4.88 -3.56
CA ARG A 41 -13.09 3.74 -4.47
C ARG A 41 -12.63 4.20 -5.86
N VAL A 42 -12.14 3.32 -6.71
CA VAL A 42 -11.73 3.70 -8.08
C VAL A 42 -12.93 4.25 -8.90
N GLY A 43 -14.16 4.01 -8.44
CA GLY A 43 -15.40 4.66 -8.91
C GLY A 43 -15.94 5.79 -8.03
N ASP A 44 -15.28 6.12 -6.92
CA ASP A 44 -15.52 7.32 -6.10
C ASP A 44 -14.18 7.95 -5.62
N PRO A 45 -13.33 8.50 -6.53
CA PRO A 45 -12.13 9.30 -6.29
C PRO A 45 -12.30 10.45 -5.29
N GLY A 46 -13.52 10.71 -4.81
CA GLY A 46 -13.85 11.89 -4.01
C GLY A 46 -13.58 13.19 -4.76
N HIS A 47 -13.89 14.32 -4.13
CA HIS A 47 -13.76 15.63 -4.77
C HIS A 47 -12.31 16.13 -4.90
N ASN A 48 -11.33 15.41 -4.32
CA ASN A 48 -9.93 15.82 -4.32
C ASN A 48 -9.24 15.67 -5.69
N LEU A 49 -9.73 14.78 -6.56
CA LEU A 49 -9.10 14.48 -7.86
C LEU A 49 -9.90 15.02 -9.06
N VAL A 50 -11.22 15.18 -8.91
CA VAL A 50 -12.16 15.46 -10.01
C VAL A 50 -13.12 16.62 -9.73
N GLY A 51 -13.07 17.20 -8.52
CA GLY A 51 -13.94 18.30 -8.10
C GLY A 51 -15.34 17.86 -7.63
N GLN A 52 -16.10 18.83 -7.11
CA GLN A 52 -17.43 18.62 -6.50
C GLN A 52 -18.49 18.12 -7.48
N ASN A 53 -18.28 18.27 -8.80
CA ASN A 53 -19.28 18.03 -9.82
C ASN A 53 -19.06 16.74 -10.64
N TRP A 54 -18.19 15.85 -10.16
CA TRP A 54 -17.94 14.58 -10.85
C TRP A 54 -19.00 13.54 -10.47
N THR A 55 -19.60 12.91 -11.48
CA THR A 55 -20.76 12.02 -11.31
C THR A 55 -20.42 10.54 -11.32
N GLY A 56 -19.18 10.15 -11.59
CA GLY A 56 -18.78 8.74 -11.68
C GLY A 56 -19.13 8.03 -12.98
N GLU A 57 -20.03 8.59 -13.78
CA GLU A 57 -20.46 8.00 -15.05
C GLU A 57 -19.45 8.31 -16.17
N PRO A 58 -18.82 7.29 -16.79
CA PRO A 58 -18.20 7.47 -18.09
C PRO A 58 -19.34 7.83 -19.04
N GLY A 59 -19.43 9.09 -19.47
CA GLY A 59 -20.46 9.51 -20.43
C GLY A 59 -20.47 8.55 -21.62
N ASP A 60 -21.65 8.22 -22.12
CA ASP A 60 -21.93 7.28 -23.22
C ASP A 60 -21.27 7.70 -24.56
N ASN A 61 -19.94 7.82 -24.60
CA ASN A 61 -19.18 8.18 -25.78
C ASN A 61 -18.75 6.96 -26.61
N SER A 62 -19.32 5.79 -26.33
CA SER A 62 -19.23 4.62 -27.24
C SER A 62 -19.93 4.86 -28.58
N THR A 63 -20.68 5.96 -28.74
CA THR A 63 -21.26 6.42 -30.01
C THR A 63 -20.46 7.53 -30.71
N ALA A 64 -19.46 8.14 -30.07
CA ALA A 64 -18.67 9.24 -30.65
C ALA A 64 -17.53 8.78 -31.59
N ALA A 65 -17.30 7.46 -31.72
CA ALA A 65 -16.31 6.91 -32.64
C ALA A 65 -16.89 6.62 -34.05
N VAL A 66 -18.17 6.93 -34.31
CA VAL A 66 -18.83 6.71 -35.61
C VAL A 66 -19.49 8.01 -36.08
N GLY A 67 -18.73 8.83 -36.80
CA GLY A 67 -19.30 9.84 -37.70
C GLY A 67 -18.69 11.23 -37.56
N GLY A 68 -18.02 11.65 -38.64
CA GLY A 68 -17.81 13.07 -38.92
C GLY A 68 -16.37 13.47 -39.18
N GLU A 69 -15.79 13.00 -40.29
CA GLU A 69 -14.81 13.82 -41.02
C GLU A 69 -15.50 15.11 -41.44
N GLU A 70 -15.21 16.22 -40.77
CA GLU A 70 -15.56 17.55 -41.27
C GLU A 70 -14.40 18.10 -42.10
N THR A 71 -14.60 18.10 -43.42
CA THR A 71 -13.80 18.82 -44.42
C THR A 71 -13.87 20.33 -44.15
N PRO A 72 -12.73 21.03 -44.03
CA PRO A 72 -12.73 22.46 -43.72
C PRO A 72 -13.17 23.27 -44.95
N SER A 73 -14.09 24.22 -44.74
CA SER A 73 -14.38 25.32 -45.67
C SER A 73 -13.75 26.60 -45.17
#